data_AF-A0A7F8QBR4-F1
#
_entry.id   AF-A0A7F8QBR4-F1
#
_cell.length_a   1.000
_cell.length_b   1.000
_cell.length_c   1.000
_cell.angle_alpha   90.00
_cell.angle_beta   90.00
_cell.angle_gamma   90.00
#
_symmetry.space_group_name_H-M   'P 1'
#
loop_
_entity.id
_entity.type
_entity.pdbx_description
1 polymer ?
#
loop_
_entity_poly.entity_id
_entity_poly.type
_entity_poly.pdbx_seq_one_letter_code
_entity_poly.pdbx_strand_id
1 'polypeptide(L)'
;MLVAAVRQAAEGRPPAGRRLGKKFAADKEKVTPLLQIPQYCNLDVYDMDGLGSYLDAALLELDCLVQRHSDVAVLEACARAYGTYCDEGGSAHCQAAPACSRLVDMLVDVLTPLLDVFIQREKQGLFLGHGEMGRICSTLRRLAAFYSAHDLSSWNLYEKMDSLLTFRRHQGSLPTEVVHCALQCTYYALLWQIVAATDRLPPQVGDGRGGGQVWSAVVWEEGKMERDRAVIAALTGVRPHHWLASVLPGSGQGSWTLT
;
A
#
# COMPACT_ATOMS: atom_id res chain seq x y z
N MET A 1 -12.79 11.90 -9.50
CA MET A 1 -11.89 12.15 -10.64
C MET A 1 -11.12 10.91 -11.05
N LEU A 2 -10.72 9.99 -10.17
CA LEU A 2 -10.05 8.73 -10.58
C LEU A 2 -10.79 7.99 -11.71
N VAL A 3 -12.09 7.74 -11.59
CA VAL A 3 -12.89 7.11 -12.66
C VAL A 3 -12.90 7.93 -13.94
N ALA A 4 -12.93 9.26 -13.84
CA ALA A 4 -12.98 10.14 -15.00
C ALA A 4 -11.60 10.21 -15.65
N ALA A 5 -10.52 10.42 -14.90
CA ALA A 5 -9.14 10.43 -15.38
C ALA A 5 -8.71 9.07 -15.93
N VAL A 6 -9.10 7.96 -15.29
CA VAL A 6 -8.80 6.60 -15.73
C VAL A 6 -9.66 6.20 -16.94
N ARG A 7 -10.95 6.58 -16.97
CA ARG A 7 -11.80 6.44 -18.18
C ARG A 7 -11.35 7.37 -19.31
N GLN A 8 -10.83 8.56 -19.01
CA GLN A 8 -10.36 9.55 -19.98
C GLN A 8 -8.99 9.17 -20.55
N ALA A 9 -8.12 8.55 -19.76
CA ALA A 9 -6.90 7.90 -20.21
C ALA A 9 -7.21 6.68 -21.11
N ALA A 10 -8.28 5.94 -20.81
CA ALA A 10 -8.77 4.85 -21.67
C ALA A 10 -9.53 5.32 -22.93
N GLU A 11 -10.12 6.52 -22.94
CA GLU A 11 -10.99 7.02 -24.05
C GLU A 11 -10.36 8.19 -24.87
N GLY A 12 -9.19 8.72 -24.50
CA GLY A 12 -8.45 9.73 -25.28
C GLY A 12 -9.16 11.06 -25.53
N ARG A 13 -10.12 11.48 -24.68
CA ARG A 13 -10.91 12.72 -24.86
C ARG A 13 -10.72 13.75 -23.72
N PRO A 14 -10.69 15.07 -24.03
CA PRO A 14 -10.42 16.12 -23.04
C PRO A 14 -11.64 16.43 -22.14
N PRO A 15 -11.48 16.71 -20.83
CA PRO A 15 -12.60 17.05 -19.98
C PRO A 15 -12.84 18.56 -19.82
N ALA A 16 -14.07 18.96 -20.12
CA ALA A 16 -14.68 20.11 -19.46
C ALA A 16 -14.84 19.81 -17.96
N GLY A 17 -14.18 20.62 -17.14
CA GLY A 17 -14.06 20.41 -15.70
C GLY A 17 -15.40 20.27 -14.98
N ARG A 18 -15.57 19.17 -14.23
CA ARG A 18 -16.52 19.08 -13.12
C ARG A 18 -15.92 18.32 -11.95
N ARG A 19 -15.57 19.06 -10.90
CA ARG A 19 -15.26 18.56 -9.55
C ARG A 19 -16.46 17.75 -9.02
N LEU A 20 -16.34 16.44 -8.95
CA LEU A 20 -17.28 15.55 -8.23
C LEU A 20 -16.70 15.11 -6.86
N GLY A 21 -15.90 15.96 -6.21
CA GLY A 21 -15.07 15.62 -5.04
C GLY A 21 -15.70 15.77 -3.64
N LYS A 22 -17.02 15.99 -3.52
CA LYS A 22 -17.67 16.11 -2.19
C LYS A 22 -18.74 15.05 -1.90
N LYS A 23 -19.41 14.48 -2.91
CA LYS A 23 -20.52 13.55 -2.70
C LYS A 23 -20.09 12.08 -2.51
N PHE A 24 -18.93 11.71 -3.06
CA PHE A 24 -18.43 10.32 -3.01
C PHE A 24 -17.28 10.14 -2.02
N ALA A 25 -16.42 11.15 -1.83
CA ALA A 25 -15.29 11.12 -0.91
C ALA A 25 -15.67 11.03 0.59
N ALA A 26 -16.93 10.82 0.94
CA ALA A 26 -17.37 10.55 2.31
C ALA A 26 -17.93 9.12 2.47
N ASP A 27 -18.20 8.44 1.35
CA ASP A 27 -18.87 7.15 1.33
C ASP A 27 -17.86 6.06 0.96
N LYS A 28 -17.43 5.31 1.99
CA LYS A 28 -16.40 4.28 1.84
C LYS A 28 -16.80 3.19 0.85
N GLU A 29 -18.09 2.81 0.81
CA GLU A 29 -18.59 1.72 -0.05
C GLU A 29 -18.55 2.12 -1.53
N LYS A 30 -18.52 3.43 -1.80
CA LYS A 30 -18.40 3.96 -3.15
C LYS A 30 -16.96 4.29 -3.52
N VAL A 31 -16.09 4.61 -2.57
CA VAL A 31 -14.71 5.03 -2.88
C VAL A 31 -13.78 3.85 -3.13
N THR A 32 -13.90 2.76 -2.34
CA THR A 32 -12.98 1.61 -2.46
C THR A 32 -13.02 0.93 -3.83
N PRO A 33 -14.18 0.70 -4.49
CA PRO A 33 -14.18 0.07 -5.82
C PRO A 33 -13.59 0.98 -6.90
N LEU A 34 -13.69 2.31 -6.73
CA LEU A 34 -13.13 3.26 -7.70
C LEU A 34 -11.60 3.33 -7.63
N LEU A 35 -11.05 3.12 -6.44
CA LEU A 35 -9.60 3.02 -6.22
C LEU A 35 -9.01 1.72 -6.78
N GLN A 36 -9.83 0.74 -7.12
CA GLN A 36 -9.43 -0.49 -7.80
C GLN A 36 -9.45 -0.37 -9.33
N ILE A 37 -9.84 0.75 -9.91
CA ILE A 37 -9.85 0.87 -11.39
C ILE A 37 -8.42 0.94 -11.97
N PRO A 38 -7.45 1.68 -11.37
CA PRO A 38 -6.10 1.80 -11.93
C PRO A 38 -5.39 0.47 -12.20
N GLN A 39 -5.58 -0.54 -11.36
CA GLN A 39 -5.01 -1.89 -11.52
C GLN A 39 -5.49 -2.64 -12.78
N TYR A 40 -6.56 -2.20 -13.44
CA TYR A 40 -7.08 -2.81 -14.66
C TYR A 40 -6.81 -1.97 -15.92
N CYS A 41 -6.07 -0.87 -15.79
CA CYS A 41 -5.85 0.06 -16.88
C CYS A 41 -4.42 -0.05 -17.40
N ASN A 42 -4.27 0.11 -18.72
CA ASN A 42 -2.94 0.28 -19.30
C ASN A 42 -2.43 1.66 -18.90
N LEU A 43 -1.46 1.70 -17.99
CA LEU A 43 -0.88 2.95 -17.51
C LEU A 43 0.11 3.55 -18.52
N ASP A 44 0.65 2.78 -19.47
CA ASP A 44 1.62 3.23 -20.49
C ASP A 44 1.10 4.38 -21.35
N VAL A 45 -0.23 4.60 -21.36
CA VAL A 45 -0.85 5.78 -21.96
C VAL A 45 -0.29 7.10 -21.40
N TYR A 46 0.24 7.13 -20.18
CA TYR A 46 0.81 8.34 -19.58
C TYR A 46 2.14 8.79 -20.23
N ASP A 47 2.81 7.94 -21.01
CA ASP A 47 3.96 8.36 -21.82
C ASP A 47 3.56 9.26 -22.99
N MET A 48 2.27 9.31 -23.35
CA MET A 48 1.80 10.20 -24.40
C MET A 48 1.77 11.65 -23.93
N ASP A 49 2.17 12.54 -24.83
CA ASP A 49 2.22 13.98 -24.59
C ASP A 49 0.88 14.52 -24.07
N GLY A 50 0.97 15.27 -22.97
CA GLY A 50 -0.17 15.95 -22.33
C GLY A 50 -0.91 15.12 -21.29
N LEU A 51 -0.66 13.81 -21.18
CA LEU A 51 -1.35 12.96 -20.18
C LEU A 51 -0.75 13.03 -18.76
N GLY A 52 0.50 13.47 -18.61
CA GLY A 52 1.15 13.63 -17.29
C GLY A 52 0.42 14.57 -16.33
N SER A 53 -0.25 15.61 -16.84
CA SER A 53 -1.06 16.53 -16.00
C SER A 53 -2.29 15.87 -15.37
N TYR A 54 -2.84 14.83 -16.01
CA TYR A 54 -3.95 14.06 -15.47
C TYR A 54 -3.47 13.08 -14.40
N LEU A 55 -2.27 12.53 -14.57
CA LEU A 55 -1.62 11.72 -13.54
C LEU A 55 -1.38 12.55 -12.28
N ASP A 56 -0.81 13.75 -12.41
CA ASP A 56 -0.62 14.67 -11.26
C ASP A 56 -1.93 14.96 -10.53
N ALA A 57 -3.02 15.21 -11.28
CA ALA A 57 -4.34 15.44 -10.70
C ALA A 57 -4.91 14.19 -9.98
N ALA A 58 -4.62 12.99 -10.49
CA ALA A 58 -5.02 11.73 -9.88
C ALA A 58 -4.25 11.47 -8.57
N LEU A 59 -2.92 11.66 -8.58
CA LEU A 59 -2.06 11.52 -7.41
C LEU A 59 -2.45 12.52 -6.31
N LEU A 60 -2.71 13.78 -6.68
CA LEU A 60 -3.18 14.80 -5.72
C LEU A 60 -4.53 14.45 -5.09
N GLU A 61 -5.44 13.82 -5.83
CA GLU A 61 -6.71 13.33 -5.28
C GLU A 61 -6.50 12.15 -4.33
N LEU A 62 -5.54 11.24 -4.62
CA LEU A 62 -5.16 10.19 -3.68
C LEU A 62 -4.61 10.79 -2.37
N ASP A 63 -3.74 11.80 -2.44
CA ASP A 63 -3.23 12.53 -1.28
C ASP A 63 -4.38 13.11 -0.44
N CYS A 64 -5.33 13.77 -1.11
CA CYS A 64 -6.49 14.35 -0.45
C CYS A 64 -7.36 13.27 0.22
N LEU A 65 -7.56 12.12 -0.40
CA LEU A 65 -8.32 11.01 0.17
C LEU A 65 -7.63 10.45 1.41
N VAL A 66 -6.31 10.21 1.35
CA VAL A 66 -5.53 9.69 2.47
C VAL A 66 -5.60 10.65 3.66
N GLN A 67 -5.46 11.96 3.43
CA GLN A 67 -5.52 12.96 4.49
C GLN A 67 -6.91 13.07 5.12
N ARG A 68 -7.99 12.93 4.33
CA ARG A 68 -9.37 13.14 4.79
C ARG A 68 -10.01 11.91 5.43
N HIS A 69 -9.56 10.71 5.09
CA HIS A 69 -10.12 9.47 5.61
C HIS A 69 -9.36 8.93 6.82
N SER A 70 -10.09 8.19 7.67
CA SER A 70 -9.58 7.44 8.82
C SER A 70 -9.97 5.96 8.79
N ASP A 71 -10.77 5.55 7.79
CA ASP A 71 -11.23 4.18 7.55
C ASP A 71 -10.10 3.37 6.91
N VAL A 72 -9.76 2.23 7.53
CA VAL A 72 -8.63 1.39 7.13
C VAL A 72 -8.78 0.88 5.69
N ALA A 73 -9.97 0.43 5.30
CA ALA A 73 -10.19 -0.15 3.98
C ALA A 73 -10.01 0.89 2.86
N VAL A 74 -10.42 2.14 3.10
CA VAL A 74 -10.15 3.25 2.17
C VAL A 74 -8.66 3.55 2.09
N LEU A 75 -7.96 3.62 3.23
CA LEU A 75 -6.52 3.91 3.26
C LEU A 75 -5.70 2.83 2.56
N GLU A 76 -6.02 1.55 2.77
CA GLU A 76 -5.39 0.44 2.08
C GLU A 76 -5.70 0.42 0.58
N ALA A 77 -6.94 0.79 0.19
CA ALA A 77 -7.28 0.93 -1.22
C ALA A 77 -6.49 2.07 -1.89
N CYS A 78 -6.28 3.20 -1.19
CA CYS A 78 -5.42 4.27 -1.67
C CYS A 78 -3.96 3.80 -1.78
N ALA A 79 -3.45 3.07 -0.79
CA ALA A 79 -2.10 2.53 -0.80
C ALA A 79 -1.90 1.58 -1.99
N ARG A 80 -2.85 0.67 -2.25
CA ARG A 80 -2.82 -0.21 -3.42
C ARG A 80 -2.90 0.55 -4.74
N ALA A 81 -3.75 1.57 -4.84
CA ALA A 81 -3.83 2.43 -6.02
C ALA A 81 -2.49 3.14 -6.27
N TYR A 82 -1.86 3.70 -5.23
CA TYR A 82 -0.50 4.24 -5.34
C TYR A 82 0.48 3.18 -5.84
N GLY A 83 0.41 1.96 -5.31
CA GLY A 83 1.24 0.83 -5.75
C GLY A 83 1.16 0.65 -7.26
N THR A 84 -0.05 0.60 -7.84
CA THR A 84 -0.22 0.44 -9.29
C THR A 84 0.48 1.51 -10.12
N TYR A 85 0.49 2.77 -9.66
CA TYR A 85 1.17 3.85 -10.36
C TYR A 85 2.69 3.88 -10.09
N CYS A 86 3.15 3.32 -8.98
CA CYS A 86 4.54 3.32 -8.55
C CYS A 86 5.36 2.14 -9.12
N ASP A 87 4.78 1.25 -9.92
CA ASP A 87 5.52 0.12 -10.50
C ASP A 87 6.72 0.60 -11.32
N GLU A 88 7.93 0.08 -11.03
CA GLU A 88 9.22 0.56 -11.56
C GLU A 88 9.31 0.47 -13.10
N GLY A 89 8.46 -0.33 -13.75
CA GLY A 89 8.41 -0.49 -15.20
C GLY A 89 7.37 0.38 -15.92
N GLY A 90 6.50 1.09 -15.20
CA GLY A 90 5.39 1.84 -15.78
C GLY A 90 5.72 3.30 -16.12
N SER A 91 5.09 3.83 -17.16
CA SER A 91 5.14 5.26 -17.56
C SER A 91 4.82 6.24 -16.41
N ALA A 92 3.94 5.84 -15.49
CA ALA A 92 3.49 6.66 -14.37
C ALA A 92 4.54 6.77 -13.24
N HIS A 93 5.55 5.89 -13.22
CA HIS A 93 6.48 5.73 -12.11
C HIS A 93 7.20 7.03 -11.73
N CYS A 94 7.73 7.74 -12.73
CA CYS A 94 8.53 8.95 -12.53
C CYS A 94 7.77 10.08 -11.81
N GLN A 95 6.44 10.12 -11.91
CA GLN A 95 5.60 11.08 -11.19
C GLN A 95 5.06 10.48 -9.88
N ALA A 96 4.64 9.21 -9.91
CA ALA A 96 3.96 8.55 -8.80
C ALA A 96 4.89 8.21 -7.63
N ALA A 97 6.09 7.65 -7.89
CA ALA A 97 7.02 7.28 -6.84
C ALA A 97 7.45 8.51 -5.98
N PRO A 98 7.85 9.65 -6.57
CA PRO A 98 8.10 10.86 -5.78
C PRO A 98 6.87 11.40 -5.04
N ALA A 99 5.67 11.27 -5.62
CA ALA A 99 4.44 11.69 -4.94
C ALA A 99 4.14 10.82 -3.70
N CYS A 100 4.28 9.50 -3.82
CA CYS A 100 4.14 8.57 -2.71
C CYS A 100 5.16 8.86 -1.61
N SER A 101 6.44 9.05 -1.95
CA SER A 101 7.48 9.39 -0.98
C SER A 101 7.18 10.70 -0.23
N ARG A 102 6.74 11.76 -0.93
CA ARG A 102 6.35 13.03 -0.29
C ARG A 102 5.16 12.87 0.67
N LEU A 103 4.19 12.03 0.32
CA LEU A 103 3.06 11.73 1.21
C LEU A 103 3.55 11.02 2.47
N VAL A 104 4.44 10.04 2.34
CA VAL A 104 5.03 9.32 3.48
C VAL A 104 5.88 10.27 4.33
N ASP A 105 6.75 11.08 3.73
CA ASP A 105 7.54 12.10 4.42
C ASP A 105 6.64 12.97 5.31
N MET A 106 5.56 13.53 4.75
CA MET A 106 4.60 14.33 5.49
C MET A 106 4.00 13.57 6.68
N LEU A 107 3.65 12.30 6.51
CA LEU A 107 3.09 11.48 7.60
C LEU A 107 4.13 11.20 8.69
N VAL A 108 5.39 10.95 8.33
CA VAL A 108 6.50 10.70 9.26
C VAL A 108 6.90 11.97 10.02
N ASP A 109 6.89 13.12 9.33
CA ASP A 109 7.15 14.45 9.91
C ASP A 109 6.07 14.85 10.90
N VAL A 110 4.82 14.47 10.65
CA VAL A 110 3.73 14.65 11.63
C VAL A 110 3.88 13.67 12.79
N LEU A 111 4.22 12.40 12.52
CA LEU A 111 4.25 11.36 13.54
C LEU A 111 5.38 11.55 14.55
N THR A 112 6.59 11.83 14.07
CA THR A 112 7.80 11.85 14.89
C THR A 112 7.67 12.77 16.12
N PRO A 113 7.38 14.08 15.98
CA PRO A 113 7.25 14.96 17.14
C PRO A 113 6.05 14.59 18.02
N LEU A 114 4.97 14.02 17.45
CA LEU A 114 3.82 13.57 18.25
C LEU A 114 4.20 12.39 19.17
N LEU A 115 5.00 11.43 18.67
CA LEU A 115 5.50 10.33 19.47
C LEU A 115 6.52 10.79 20.52
N ASP A 116 7.38 11.74 20.18
CA ASP A 116 8.36 12.30 21.13
C ASP A 116 7.66 12.98 22.30
N VAL A 117 6.67 13.85 22.01
CA VAL A 117 5.85 14.51 23.04
C VAL A 117 5.06 13.49 23.85
N PHE A 118 4.50 12.47 23.20
CA PHE A 118 3.77 11.40 23.88
C PHE A 118 4.65 10.68 24.90
N ILE A 119 5.80 10.16 24.45
CA ILE A 119 6.73 9.41 25.29
C ILE A 119 7.24 10.29 26.43
N GLN A 120 7.51 11.56 26.17
CA GLN A 120 7.96 12.50 27.20
C GLN A 120 6.88 12.76 28.27
N ARG A 121 5.61 12.95 27.86
CA ARG A 121 4.51 13.17 28.82
C ARG A 121 4.20 11.93 29.65
N GLU A 122 4.17 10.75 29.04
CA GLU A 122 3.96 9.50 29.79
C GLU A 122 5.09 9.27 30.81
N LYS A 123 6.36 9.56 30.46
CA LYS A 123 7.48 9.52 31.43
C LYS A 123 7.29 10.44 32.63
N GLN A 124 6.53 11.51 32.48
CA GLN A 124 6.20 12.47 33.54
C GLN A 124 4.88 12.12 34.27
N GLY A 125 4.22 11.01 33.90
CA GLY A 125 2.91 10.64 34.42
C GLY A 125 1.77 11.56 33.94
N LEU A 126 1.98 12.28 32.85
CA LEU A 126 0.99 13.18 32.25
C LEU A 126 0.29 12.51 31.07
N PHE A 127 -1.04 12.63 31.04
CA PHE A 127 -1.84 12.12 29.92
C PHE A 127 -1.80 13.09 28.73
N LEU A 128 -1.77 12.53 27.52
CA LEU A 128 -2.09 13.29 26.30
C LEU A 128 -3.58 13.63 26.23
N GLY A 129 -3.89 14.76 25.60
CA GLY A 129 -5.27 15.06 25.25
C GLY A 129 -5.83 14.09 24.22
N HIS A 130 -7.15 13.85 24.24
CA HIS A 130 -7.83 12.98 23.27
C HIS A 130 -7.56 13.38 21.81
N GLY A 131 -7.41 14.68 21.52
CA GLY A 131 -7.07 15.17 20.19
C GLY A 131 -5.65 14.78 19.74
N GLU A 132 -4.65 14.88 20.62
CA GLU A 132 -3.26 14.48 20.33
C GLU A 132 -3.18 12.96 20.10
N MET A 133 -3.86 12.19 20.95
CA MET A 133 -3.94 10.73 20.81
C MET A 133 -4.62 10.32 19.50
N GLY A 134 -5.76 10.95 19.17
CA GLY A 134 -6.46 10.71 17.91
C GLY A 134 -5.59 11.01 16.69
N ARG A 135 -4.76 12.05 16.75
CA ARG A 135 -3.78 12.37 15.69
C ARG A 135 -2.73 11.27 15.55
N ILE A 136 -2.09 10.82 16.64
CA ILE A 136 -1.13 9.71 16.64
C ILE A 136 -1.74 8.47 16.00
N CYS A 137 -2.90 8.02 16.49
CA CYS A 137 -3.59 6.84 15.97
C CYS A 137 -3.90 6.98 14.47
N SER A 138 -4.39 8.15 14.05
CA SER A 138 -4.76 8.38 12.66
C SER A 138 -3.54 8.41 11.73
N THR A 139 -2.41 8.98 12.16
CA THR A 139 -1.18 9.04 11.37
C THR A 139 -0.55 7.65 11.27
N LEU A 140 -0.46 6.92 12.39
CA LEU A 140 0.02 5.53 12.40
C LEU A 140 -0.81 4.62 11.50
N ARG A 141 -2.14 4.77 11.48
CA ARG A 141 -3.02 3.97 10.61
C ARG A 141 -2.77 4.24 9.12
N ARG A 142 -2.52 5.50 8.74
CA ARG A 142 -2.15 5.85 7.36
C ARG A 142 -0.82 5.23 6.99
N LEU A 143 0.18 5.35 7.86
CA LEU A 143 1.49 4.73 7.65
C LEU A 143 1.39 3.20 7.55
N ALA A 144 0.64 2.54 8.43
CA ALA A 144 0.43 1.10 8.37
C ALA A 144 -0.24 0.65 7.07
N ALA A 145 -1.25 1.39 6.59
CA ALA A 145 -1.88 1.11 5.31
C ALA A 145 -0.90 1.25 4.13
N PHE A 146 -0.06 2.28 4.14
CA PHE A 146 0.97 2.45 3.10
C PHE A 146 2.06 1.39 3.19
N TYR A 147 2.52 1.05 4.41
CA TYR A 147 3.53 0.02 4.62
C TYR A 147 3.07 -1.37 4.15
N SER A 148 1.76 -1.61 4.11
CA SER A 148 1.21 -2.87 3.59
C SER A 148 1.41 -3.07 2.08
N ALA A 149 1.61 -1.99 1.32
CA ALA A 149 1.71 -2.01 -0.13
C ALA A 149 3.01 -1.40 -0.68
N HIS A 150 3.77 -0.67 0.15
CA HIS A 150 4.98 0.05 -0.20
C HIS A 150 6.09 -0.28 0.79
N ASP A 151 7.32 -0.41 0.29
CA ASP A 151 8.50 -0.51 1.15
C ASP A 151 8.82 0.85 1.78
N LEU A 152 8.57 0.97 3.09
CA LEU A 152 8.88 2.17 3.88
C LEU A 152 10.14 2.03 4.73
N SER A 153 11.01 1.06 4.41
CA SER A 153 12.20 0.76 5.22
C SER A 153 13.18 1.93 5.36
N SER A 154 13.22 2.85 4.38
CA SER A 154 14.10 4.03 4.40
C SER A 154 13.70 5.10 5.43
N TRP A 155 12.47 5.08 5.95
CA TRP A 155 11.98 6.08 6.92
C TRP A 155 12.27 5.73 8.39
N ASN A 156 13.00 4.64 8.64
CA ASN A 156 13.35 4.18 9.99
C ASN A 156 12.13 4.01 10.92
N LEU A 157 10.99 3.61 10.34
CA LEU A 157 9.73 3.43 11.08
C LEU A 157 9.82 2.26 12.07
N TYR A 158 10.58 1.21 11.72
CA TYR A 158 10.78 0.04 12.58
C TYR A 158 11.33 0.45 13.95
N GLU A 159 12.44 1.20 13.99
CA GLU A 159 13.08 1.65 15.23
C GLU A 159 12.14 2.53 16.07
N LYS A 160 11.33 3.38 15.42
CA LYS A 160 10.32 4.21 16.10
C LYS A 160 9.23 3.34 16.74
N MET A 161 8.74 2.32 16.04
CA MET A 161 7.74 1.39 16.59
C MET A 161 8.32 0.51 17.69
N ASP A 162 9.55 0.02 17.53
CA ASP A 162 10.24 -0.79 18.55
C ASP A 162 10.45 0.01 19.84
N SER A 163 10.92 1.26 19.73
CA SER A 163 11.05 2.17 20.87
C SER A 163 9.71 2.38 21.59
N LEU A 164 8.62 2.58 20.84
CA LEU A 164 7.27 2.77 21.38
C LEU A 164 6.73 1.50 22.08
N LEU A 165 6.95 0.32 21.50
CA LEU A 165 6.52 -0.96 22.06
C LEU A 165 7.35 -1.36 23.29
N THR A 166 8.67 -1.12 23.25
CA THR A 166 9.57 -1.31 24.39
C THR A 166 9.21 -0.36 25.53
N PHE A 167 8.89 0.89 25.23
CA PHE A 167 8.39 1.86 26.20
C PHE A 167 7.15 1.34 26.95
N ARG A 168 6.15 0.85 26.22
CA ARG A 168 4.94 0.24 26.82
C ARG A 168 5.30 -0.91 27.76
N ARG A 169 6.23 -1.78 27.37
CA ARG A 169 6.65 -2.93 28.19
C ARG A 169 7.19 -2.50 29.55
N HIS A 170 7.85 -1.34 29.62
CA HIS A 170 8.45 -0.83 30.85
C HIS A 170 7.50 0.05 31.69
N GLN A 171 6.61 0.82 31.07
CA GLN A 171 5.75 1.78 31.79
C GLN A 171 4.29 1.32 31.96
N GLY A 172 3.86 0.28 31.25
CA GLY A 172 2.55 -0.36 31.43
C GLY A 172 1.35 0.33 30.76
N SER A 173 1.45 1.62 30.37
CA SER A 173 0.36 2.35 29.72
C SER A 173 0.66 2.72 28.26
N LEU A 174 -0.14 2.17 27.35
CA LEU A 174 -0.25 2.63 25.95
C LEU A 174 -1.64 2.25 25.44
N PRO A 175 -2.40 3.15 24.80
CA PRO A 175 -3.71 2.81 24.24
C PRO A 175 -3.62 1.66 23.25
N THR A 176 -4.62 0.77 23.29
CA THR A 176 -4.68 -0.45 22.48
C THR A 176 -4.58 -0.18 20.98
N GLU A 177 -5.13 0.95 20.53
CA GLU A 177 -5.12 1.38 19.13
C GLU A 177 -3.71 1.75 18.66
N VAL A 178 -2.95 2.46 19.50
CA VAL A 178 -1.56 2.84 19.20
C VAL A 178 -0.69 1.60 19.13
N VAL A 179 -0.86 0.69 20.09
CA VAL A 179 -0.18 -0.62 20.10
C VAL A 179 -0.47 -1.40 18.84
N HIS A 180 -1.74 -1.51 18.47
CA HIS A 180 -2.17 -2.27 17.31
C HIS A 180 -1.50 -1.72 16.05
N CYS A 181 -1.52 -0.39 15.85
CA CYS A 181 -0.88 0.21 14.69
C CYS A 181 0.65 0.04 14.72
N ALA A 182 1.29 0.14 15.89
CA ALA A 182 2.73 -0.08 16.03
C ALA A 182 3.11 -1.52 15.66
N LEU A 183 2.37 -2.52 16.16
CA LEU A 183 2.56 -3.92 15.80
C LEU A 183 2.35 -4.15 14.30
N GLN A 184 1.34 -3.54 13.68
CA GLN A 184 1.12 -3.62 12.23
C GLN A 184 2.30 -3.04 11.45
N CYS A 185 2.80 -1.87 11.83
CA CYS A 185 3.97 -1.27 11.19
C CYS A 185 5.22 -2.13 11.36
N THR A 186 5.46 -2.69 12.55
CA THR A 186 6.56 -3.63 12.80
C THR A 186 6.42 -4.89 11.94
N TYR A 187 5.21 -5.44 11.84
CA TYR A 187 4.91 -6.60 11.02
C TYR A 187 5.25 -6.37 9.55
N TYR A 188 4.78 -5.27 8.95
CA TYR A 188 5.09 -4.95 7.56
C TYR A 188 6.58 -4.65 7.34
N ALA A 189 7.24 -3.95 8.26
CA ALA A 189 8.68 -3.72 8.20
C ALA A 189 9.47 -5.04 8.12
N LEU A 190 9.10 -6.03 8.94
CA LEU A 190 9.74 -7.35 8.92
C LEU A 190 9.47 -8.09 7.60
N LEU A 191 8.25 -8.00 7.06
CA LEU A 191 7.93 -8.60 5.77
C LEU A 191 8.78 -8.01 4.64
N TRP A 192 8.95 -6.69 4.60
CA TRP A 192 9.81 -6.03 3.60
C TRP A 192 11.29 -6.38 3.78
N GLN A 193 11.76 -6.55 5.02
CA GLN A 193 13.11 -7.08 5.27
C GLN A 193 13.29 -8.51 4.73
N ILE A 194 12.27 -9.37 4.85
CA ILE A 194 12.29 -10.73 4.28
C ILE A 194 12.32 -10.69 2.76
N VAL A 195 11.52 -9.82 2.13
CA VAL A 195 11.52 -9.59 0.68
C VAL A 195 12.93 -9.18 0.22
N ALA A 196 13.51 -8.15 0.85
CA ALA A 196 14.85 -7.67 0.53
C ALA A 196 15.95 -8.72 0.77
N ALA A 197 15.77 -9.62 1.74
CA ALA A 197 16.69 -10.74 1.96
C ALA A 197 16.54 -11.85 0.92
N THR A 198 15.31 -12.10 0.45
CA THR A 198 14.99 -13.10 -0.58
C THR A 198 15.58 -12.70 -1.93
N ASP A 199 15.50 -11.42 -2.29
CA ASP A 199 16.11 -10.88 -3.53
C ASP A 199 17.64 -11.02 -3.58
N ARG A 200 18.30 -11.12 -2.41
CA ARG A 200 19.76 -11.29 -2.31
C ARG A 200 20.18 -12.75 -2.43
N LEU A 201 19.25 -13.70 -2.42
CA LEU A 201 19.56 -15.11 -2.54
C LEU A 201 19.90 -15.43 -4.01
N PRO A 202 21.02 -16.12 -4.30
CA PRO A 202 21.32 -16.52 -5.67
C PRO A 202 20.21 -17.44 -6.20
N PRO A 203 19.85 -17.36 -7.50
CA PRO A 203 18.92 -18.28 -8.10
C PRO A 203 19.47 -19.70 -7.91
N GLN A 204 18.75 -20.52 -7.16
CA GLN A 204 19.14 -21.90 -6.91
C GLN A 204 19.08 -22.64 -8.25
N VAL A 205 20.23 -22.82 -8.90
CA VAL A 205 20.39 -23.77 -10.00
C VAL A 205 20.09 -25.14 -9.41
N GLY A 206 18.92 -25.70 -9.75
CA GLY A 206 18.46 -26.96 -9.20
C GLY A 206 19.44 -28.08 -9.49
N ASP A 207 20.17 -28.53 -8.48
CA ASP A 207 20.69 -29.91 -8.47
C ASP A 207 19.51 -30.83 -8.11
N GLY A 208 19.17 -31.69 -9.06
CA GLY A 208 18.03 -32.58 -8.97
C GLY A 208 18.23 -33.62 -7.87
N ARG A 209 17.80 -33.30 -6.64
CA ARG A 209 17.47 -34.30 -5.61
C ARG A 209 16.63 -33.69 -4.49
N GLY A 210 15.33 -33.94 -4.57
CA GLY A 210 14.44 -34.22 -3.44
C GLY A 210 14.25 -33.13 -2.37
N GLY A 211 13.07 -32.50 -2.40
CA GLY A 211 12.45 -31.93 -1.19
C GLY A 211 12.56 -30.42 -1.02
N GLY A 212 11.97 -29.64 -1.93
CA GLY A 212 11.93 -28.18 -1.79
C GLY A 212 11.10 -27.46 -2.85
N GLN A 213 10.01 -28.06 -3.33
CA GLN A 213 9.23 -27.52 -4.45
C GLN A 213 8.30 -26.34 -4.11
N VAL A 214 8.25 -25.87 -2.86
CA VAL A 214 7.31 -24.79 -2.47
C VAL A 214 7.76 -23.41 -2.96
N TRP A 215 9.07 -23.16 -3.05
CA TRP A 215 9.61 -21.83 -3.37
C TRP A 215 9.87 -21.62 -4.87
N SER A 216 9.93 -22.71 -5.66
CA SER A 216 10.25 -22.63 -7.09
C SER A 216 9.07 -22.16 -7.95
N ALA A 217 7.85 -22.11 -7.41
CA ALA A 217 6.65 -21.72 -8.17
C ALA A 217 6.36 -20.21 -8.15
N VAL A 218 7.06 -19.43 -7.33
CA VAL A 218 6.82 -17.97 -7.18
C VAL A 218 7.70 -17.14 -8.13
N VAL A 219 8.62 -17.78 -8.87
CA VAL A 219 9.44 -17.10 -9.88
C VAL A 219 8.75 -17.26 -11.25
N TRP A 220 7.74 -16.44 -11.50
CA TRP A 220 7.25 -16.14 -12.85
C TRP A 220 7.61 -14.68 -13.18
N GLU A 221 7.84 -14.39 -14.45
CA GLU A 221 8.22 -13.08 -15.02
C GLU A 221 7.15 -12.00 -14.80
N GLU A 222 7.00 -11.51 -13.57
CA GLU A 222 6.22 -10.32 -13.25
C GLU A 222 7.12 -9.28 -12.56
N GLY A 223 6.74 -8.01 -12.69
CA GLY A 223 7.49 -6.86 -12.16
C GLY A 223 7.88 -7.04 -10.70
N LYS A 224 9.01 -6.46 -10.29
CA LYS A 224 9.58 -6.58 -8.93
C LYS A 224 8.53 -6.33 -7.83
N MET A 225 7.72 -5.29 -7.98
CA MET A 225 6.66 -4.97 -7.03
C MET A 225 5.59 -6.08 -6.93
N GLU A 226 5.25 -6.73 -8.03
CA GLU A 226 4.28 -7.84 -8.02
C GLU A 226 4.87 -9.08 -7.35
N ARG A 227 6.16 -9.36 -7.56
CA ARG A 227 6.89 -10.41 -6.83
C ARG A 227 6.91 -10.15 -5.32
N ASP A 228 7.24 -8.93 -4.91
CA ASP A 228 7.28 -8.54 -3.50
C ASP A 228 5.90 -8.70 -2.85
N ARG A 229 4.84 -8.28 -3.55
CA ARG A 229 3.46 -8.45 -3.08
C ARG A 229 3.03 -9.91 -3.06
N ALA A 230 3.47 -10.74 -3.99
CA ALA A 230 3.21 -12.18 -3.99
C ALA A 230 3.89 -12.87 -2.79
N VAL A 231 5.13 -12.48 -2.46
CA VAL A 231 5.84 -12.96 -1.27
C VAL A 231 5.11 -12.53 0.00
N ILE A 232 4.73 -11.25 0.11
CA ILE A 232 3.95 -10.75 1.24
C ILE A 232 2.60 -11.46 1.35
N ALA A 233 1.89 -11.69 0.24
CA ALA A 233 0.61 -12.41 0.20
C ALA A 233 0.77 -13.88 0.66
N ALA A 234 1.84 -14.55 0.23
CA ALA A 234 2.16 -15.91 0.66
C ALA A 234 2.46 -15.98 2.17
N LEU A 235 3.22 -15.02 2.70
CA LEU A 235 3.59 -14.94 4.13
C LEU A 235 2.41 -14.56 5.03
N THR A 236 1.50 -13.73 4.54
CA THR A 236 0.33 -13.24 5.29
C THR A 236 -0.85 -14.20 5.25
N GLY A 237 -0.86 -15.16 4.31
CA GLY A 237 -2.03 -16.02 4.05
C GLY A 237 -3.22 -15.27 3.45
N VAL A 238 -3.07 -13.97 3.18
CA VAL A 238 -4.06 -13.16 2.46
C VAL A 238 -3.91 -13.52 1.00
N ARG A 239 -4.82 -14.37 0.49
CA ARG A 239 -4.92 -14.62 -0.94
C ARG A 239 -5.01 -13.25 -1.63
N PRO A 240 -4.23 -13.00 -2.70
CA PRO A 240 -4.50 -11.86 -3.55
C PRO A 240 -5.90 -12.11 -4.11
N HIS A 241 -6.91 -11.49 -3.49
CA HIS A 241 -8.28 -11.63 -3.96
C HIS A 241 -8.23 -11.22 -5.44
N HIS A 242 -8.64 -12.15 -6.31
CA HIS A 242 -8.85 -12.03 -7.77
C HIS A 242 -7.67 -11.81 -8.74
N TRP A 243 -6.46 -12.34 -8.50
CA TRP A 243 -5.35 -12.19 -9.49
C TRP A 243 -5.02 -13.42 -10.35
N LEU A 244 -5.61 -14.60 -10.11
CA LEU A 244 -5.24 -15.85 -10.82
C LEU A 244 -6.38 -16.50 -11.63
N ALA A 245 -7.31 -15.72 -12.20
CA ALA A 245 -8.41 -16.28 -13.01
C ALA A 245 -8.28 -16.05 -14.53
N SER A 246 -7.19 -15.47 -15.03
CA SER A 246 -7.09 -15.14 -16.45
C SER A 246 -5.70 -15.36 -17.05
N VAL A 247 -5.09 -16.52 -16.82
CA VAL A 247 -4.04 -17.07 -17.69
C VAL A 247 -4.18 -18.59 -17.76
N LEU A 248 -5.21 -19.08 -18.45
CA LEU A 248 -5.11 -20.37 -19.15
C LEU A 248 -5.73 -20.19 -20.54
N PRO A 249 -4.95 -20.35 -21.63
CA PRO A 249 -5.52 -20.44 -22.97
C PRO A 249 -6.30 -21.76 -23.08
N GLY A 250 -7.44 -21.70 -23.76
CA GLY A 250 -8.33 -22.84 -23.92
C GLY A 250 -7.61 -24.09 -24.43
N SER A 251 -7.91 -25.21 -23.80
CA SER A 251 -7.73 -26.52 -24.42
C SER A 251 -8.86 -27.45 -23.96
N GLY A 252 -9.49 -28.08 -24.95
CA GLY A 252 -10.20 -29.34 -24.78
C GLY A 252 -11.63 -29.26 -24.26
N GLN A 253 -12.58 -29.25 -25.20
CA GLN A 253 -13.89 -29.86 -24.97
C GLN A 253 -13.69 -31.29 -24.43
N GLY A 254 -14.24 -31.57 -23.25
CA GLY A 254 -14.25 -32.89 -22.63
C GLY A 254 -15.56 -33.08 -21.90
N SER A 255 -16.55 -33.58 -22.64
CA SER A 255 -17.85 -34.01 -22.14
C SER A 255 -17.68 -35.07 -21.04
N TRP A 256 -18.34 -34.89 -19.90
CA TRP A 256 -18.64 -35.98 -18.98
C TRP A 256 -20.12 -35.92 -18.63
N THR A 257 -20.87 -36.85 -19.20
CA THR A 257 -22.25 -37.15 -18.85
C THR A 257 -22.33 -37.78 -17.48
N LEU A 258 -23.30 -37.34 -16.68
CA LEU A 258 -23.71 -37.95 -15.42
C LEU A 258 -24.33 -39.34 -15.67
N THR A 259 -23.79 -40.35 -15.00
CA THR A 259 -24.51 -41.47 -14.36
C THR A 259 -23.67 -41.99 -13.21
#